data_AF-A0A8B6HG81-F1
#
_entry.id   AF-A0A8B6HG81-F1
#
_cell.length_a   1.000
_cell.length_b   1.000
_cell.length_c   1.000
_cell.angle_alpha   90.00
_cell.angle_beta   90.00
_cell.angle_gamma   90.00
#
_symmetry.space_group_name_H-M   'P 1'
#
loop_
_entity.id
_entity.type
_entity.pdbx_description
1 polymer ?
#
loop_
_entity_poly.entity_id
_entity_poly.type
_entity_poly.pdbx_seq_one_letter_code
_entity_poly.pdbx_strand_id
1 'polypeptide(L)'
;MWKFHRICGKQISLENNCTTAKRLNPTETSSDGICFTNTPLVNGKVYEIQVDELVQGWTYSLNLSVTTNIPPNLTEIRWAGKLKESWLLCGDYLYKNGKGISAYSLNSDTVQVGDKLGIMIASDSTLHFYLNGIDHGKAFSNLPEVVYGVVDLYGACCQVSIINKDCNSKKGNTENREFATGAGAGAQVAIKKAHNFSGRPADWNVQTVCEFIESIPNYAPYVEKFRSEQVNGAALLALDKKDLKEFFEMPLGLAVNVCLHLKKYEEKNK
;
A
#
# COMPACT_ATOMS: atom_id res chain seq x y z
N MET A 1 20.93 -15.62 1.26
CA MET A 1 20.33 -14.52 2.04
C MET A 1 19.89 -13.45 1.04
N TRP A 2 18.65 -12.99 1.14
CA TRP A 2 18.07 -12.00 0.24
C TRP A 2 18.63 -10.60 0.49
N LYS A 3 18.84 -9.85 -0.59
CA LYS A 3 19.22 -8.44 -0.57
C LYS A 3 18.46 -7.68 -1.66
N PHE A 4 18.38 -6.37 -1.52
CA PHE A 4 18.04 -5.49 -2.61
C PHE A 4 19.22 -5.40 -3.60
N HIS A 5 18.90 -5.36 -4.89
CA HIS A 5 19.86 -5.13 -5.95
C HIS A 5 20.41 -3.70 -5.86
N ARG A 6 21.68 -3.49 -6.23
CA ARG A 6 22.32 -2.16 -6.17
C ARG A 6 21.75 -1.16 -7.17
N ILE A 7 21.27 -1.65 -8.30
CA ILE A 7 20.45 -0.85 -9.23
C ILE A 7 19.08 -0.67 -8.57
N CYS A 8 18.78 0.55 -8.18
CA CYS A 8 17.53 0.99 -7.56
C CYS A 8 17.21 2.42 -8.00
N GLY A 9 15.99 2.89 -7.71
CA GLY A 9 15.54 4.21 -8.08
C GLY A 9 16.38 5.32 -7.45
N LYS A 10 16.48 6.48 -8.11
CA LYS A 10 17.35 7.58 -7.69
C LYS A 10 17.00 8.19 -6.31
N GLN A 11 15.81 7.91 -5.77
CA GLN A 11 15.41 8.36 -4.44
C GLN A 11 15.65 7.29 -3.36
N ILE A 12 16.28 6.16 -3.68
CA ILE A 12 16.55 5.07 -2.74
C ILE A 12 17.95 5.16 -2.16
N SER A 13 18.02 5.10 -0.83
CA SER A 13 19.19 4.71 -0.05
C SER A 13 19.09 3.23 0.30
N LEU A 14 20.15 2.46 0.05
CA LEU A 14 20.25 1.07 0.48
C LEU A 14 21.16 0.97 1.71
N GLU A 15 20.58 0.49 2.80
CA GLU A 15 21.22 0.42 4.11
C GLU A 15 21.34 -1.03 4.59
N ASN A 16 22.01 -1.25 5.73
CA ASN A 16 22.13 -2.56 6.38
C ASN A 16 22.62 -3.65 5.43
N ASN A 17 23.71 -3.40 4.69
CA ASN A 17 24.25 -4.35 3.69
C ASN A 17 23.21 -4.71 2.59
N CYS A 18 22.45 -3.70 2.15
CA CYS A 18 21.38 -3.79 1.16
C CYS A 18 20.20 -4.67 1.58
N THR A 19 19.90 -4.76 2.88
CA THR A 19 18.66 -5.40 3.36
C THR A 19 17.58 -4.41 3.72
N THR A 20 17.89 -3.11 3.76
CA THR A 20 16.91 -2.04 4.02
C THR A 20 16.94 -1.07 2.85
N ALA A 21 15.77 -0.67 2.38
CA ALA A 21 15.60 0.36 1.36
C ALA A 21 14.81 1.52 1.97
N LYS A 22 15.36 2.73 1.89
CA LYS A 22 14.76 3.97 2.43
C LYS A 22 14.68 5.03 1.34
N ARG A 23 13.55 5.73 1.23
CA ARG A 23 13.36 6.88 0.35
C ARG A 23 13.98 8.12 0.99
N LEU A 24 14.83 8.84 0.25
CA LEU A 24 15.66 9.95 0.76
C LEU A 24 14.85 11.17 1.19
N ASN A 25 13.88 11.62 0.37
CA ASN A 25 13.08 12.82 0.62
C ASN A 25 11.59 12.48 0.67
N PRO A 26 11.14 11.71 1.67
CA PRO A 26 9.86 11.03 1.59
C PRO A 26 8.65 11.95 1.68
N THR A 27 8.79 13.17 2.22
CA THR A 27 7.75 14.20 2.29
C THR A 27 7.68 15.09 1.05
N GLU A 28 8.76 15.18 0.26
CA GLU A 28 8.85 16.04 -0.94
C GLU A 28 8.55 15.28 -2.23
N THR A 29 8.91 13.98 -2.28
CA THR A 29 8.66 13.12 -3.44
C THR A 29 8.12 11.76 -3.00
N SER A 30 7.14 11.30 -3.77
CA SER A 30 6.53 9.97 -3.62
C SER A 30 6.98 8.99 -4.70
N SER A 31 7.94 9.35 -5.56
CA SER A 31 8.31 8.54 -6.72
C SER A 31 9.78 8.18 -6.73
N ASP A 32 10.18 7.44 -7.76
CA ASP A 32 11.56 7.03 -8.03
C ASP A 32 12.13 6.12 -6.93
N GLY A 33 11.24 5.32 -6.32
CA GLY A 33 11.47 4.46 -5.16
C GLY A 33 11.60 2.96 -5.46
N ILE A 34 11.92 2.58 -6.70
CA ILE A 34 11.93 1.18 -7.13
C ILE A 34 13.18 0.44 -6.61
N CYS A 35 12.97 -0.71 -6.01
CA CYS A 35 13.99 -1.66 -5.58
C CYS A 35 13.72 -3.04 -6.19
N PHE A 36 14.77 -3.80 -6.48
CA PHE A 36 14.68 -5.16 -7.01
C PHE A 36 15.30 -6.16 -6.05
N THR A 37 14.90 -7.42 -6.11
CA THR A 37 15.69 -8.51 -5.51
C THR A 37 17.04 -8.62 -6.20
N ASN A 38 18.11 -8.88 -5.44
CA ASN A 38 19.46 -9.00 -6.01
C ASN A 38 19.67 -10.30 -6.83
N THR A 39 18.82 -11.30 -6.61
CA THR A 39 18.77 -12.54 -7.38
C THR A 39 17.32 -12.81 -7.83
N PRO A 40 17.11 -13.66 -8.85
CA PRO A 40 15.77 -14.13 -9.19
C PRO A 40 15.06 -14.75 -7.98
N LEU A 41 13.73 -14.65 -7.97
CA LEU A 41 12.90 -15.35 -7.01
C LEU A 41 13.07 -16.86 -7.18
N VAL A 42 12.99 -17.59 -6.07
CA VAL A 42 13.09 -19.04 -6.06
C VAL A 42 11.69 -19.60 -5.92
N ASN A 43 11.29 -20.50 -6.82
CA ASN A 43 9.97 -21.13 -6.78
C ASN A 43 9.68 -21.75 -5.40
N GLY A 44 8.46 -21.51 -4.91
CA GLY A 44 7.99 -21.96 -3.60
C GLY A 44 8.58 -21.22 -2.40
N LYS A 45 9.46 -20.23 -2.60
CA LYS A 45 10.00 -19.40 -1.51
C LYS A 45 9.37 -18.02 -1.52
N VAL A 46 8.83 -17.63 -0.37
CA VAL A 46 8.32 -16.27 -0.14
C VAL A 46 9.50 -15.32 0.08
N TYR A 47 9.62 -14.31 -0.78
CA TYR A 47 10.44 -13.14 -0.51
C TYR A 47 9.62 -12.16 0.33
N GLU A 48 10.03 -11.93 1.57
CA GLU A 48 9.25 -11.18 2.57
C GLU A 48 9.99 -9.89 2.95
N ILE A 49 9.25 -8.78 2.98
CA ILE A 49 9.69 -7.48 3.47
C ILE A 49 8.79 -7.03 4.63
N GLN A 50 9.33 -6.23 5.53
CA GLN A 50 8.59 -5.51 6.56
C GLN A 50 8.49 -4.04 6.19
N VAL A 51 7.34 -3.43 6.45
CA VAL A 51 7.17 -1.97 6.42
C VAL A 51 7.81 -1.38 7.68
N ASP A 52 8.86 -0.57 7.51
CA ASP A 52 9.56 0.03 8.64
C ASP A 52 9.07 1.45 8.94
N GLU A 53 8.74 2.22 7.90
CA GLU A 53 8.35 3.63 8.04
C GLU A 53 7.30 4.04 6.99
N LEU A 54 6.30 4.79 7.45
CA LEU A 54 5.25 5.42 6.66
C LEU A 54 5.28 6.93 6.93
N VAL A 55 5.16 7.73 5.88
CA VAL A 55 4.95 9.18 5.98
C VAL A 55 3.52 9.55 5.59
N GLN A 56 3.01 10.60 6.22
CA GLN A 56 1.71 11.17 5.89
C GLN A 56 1.77 12.02 4.60
N GLY A 57 0.61 12.29 4.01
CA GLY A 57 0.47 13.20 2.86
C GLY A 57 0.44 12.52 1.48
N TRP A 58 0.66 11.20 1.41
CA TRP A 58 0.52 10.42 0.17
C TRP A 58 -0.72 9.53 0.19
N THR A 59 -1.29 9.28 -0.99
CA THR A 59 -2.55 8.54 -1.16
C THR A 59 -2.36 7.04 -1.28
N TYR A 60 -1.26 6.63 -1.90
CA TYR A 60 -0.84 5.23 -2.05
C TYR A 60 0.19 4.91 -0.98
N SER A 61 0.48 3.64 -0.70
CA SER A 61 1.52 3.25 0.26
C SER A 61 2.78 2.74 -0.42
N LEU A 62 2.71 1.54 -1.00
CA LEU A 62 3.75 0.95 -1.83
C LEU A 62 3.14 0.00 -2.86
N ASN A 63 3.95 -0.39 -3.83
CA ASN A 63 3.60 -1.43 -4.79
C ASN A 63 4.52 -2.64 -4.70
N LEU A 64 3.95 -3.81 -4.99
CA LEU A 64 4.71 -5.05 -5.18
C LEU A 64 4.61 -5.47 -6.64
N SER A 65 5.72 -5.90 -7.23
CA SER A 65 5.71 -6.39 -8.60
C SER A 65 6.74 -7.49 -8.78
N VAL A 66 6.67 -8.15 -9.92
CA VAL A 66 7.80 -8.92 -10.47
C VAL A 66 8.10 -8.45 -11.89
N THR A 67 9.34 -8.66 -12.33
CA THR A 67 9.81 -8.33 -13.68
C THR A 67 10.78 -9.41 -14.19
N THR A 68 10.85 -9.64 -15.50
CA THR A 68 11.90 -10.51 -16.11
C THR A 68 13.25 -9.82 -16.20
N ASN A 69 13.28 -8.49 -16.18
CA ASN A 69 14.47 -7.72 -16.46
C ASN A 69 14.64 -6.56 -15.47
N ILE A 70 15.86 -6.39 -14.98
CA ILE A 70 16.29 -5.21 -14.20
C ILE A 70 16.92 -4.23 -15.20
N PRO A 71 16.28 -3.09 -15.51
CA PRO A 71 16.85 -2.10 -16.41
C PRO A 71 18.18 -1.57 -15.85
N PRO A 72 19.23 -1.40 -16.67
CA PRO A 72 20.50 -0.85 -16.20
C PRO A 72 20.40 0.62 -15.75
N ASN A 73 19.35 1.32 -16.17
CA ASN A 73 19.09 2.72 -15.86
C ASN A 73 17.58 2.93 -15.63
N LEU A 74 17.24 3.65 -14.56
CA LEU A 74 15.86 3.91 -14.12
C LEU A 74 15.46 5.39 -14.22
N THR A 75 16.26 6.26 -14.84
CA THR A 75 16.02 7.72 -14.90
C THR A 75 14.61 8.09 -15.39
N GLU A 76 14.04 7.32 -16.33
CA GLU A 76 12.69 7.53 -16.86
C GLU A 76 11.62 6.64 -16.21
N ILE A 77 12.00 5.71 -15.34
CA ILE A 77 11.11 4.72 -14.70
C ILE A 77 10.82 5.18 -13.28
N ARG A 78 9.89 6.13 -13.16
CA ARG A 78 9.55 6.79 -11.88
C ARG A 78 8.70 5.94 -10.93
N TRP A 79 8.10 4.85 -11.41
CA TRP A 79 7.26 3.92 -10.63
C TRP A 79 7.11 2.58 -11.35
N ALA A 80 6.75 1.53 -10.63
CA ALA A 80 6.79 0.15 -11.11
C ALA A 80 5.87 -0.12 -12.32
N GLY A 81 4.77 0.60 -12.49
CA GLY A 81 3.88 0.42 -13.65
C GLY A 81 4.48 0.87 -14.98
N LYS A 82 5.66 1.49 -14.99
CA LYS A 82 6.44 1.76 -16.20
C LYS A 82 7.45 0.66 -16.55
N LEU A 83 7.63 -0.33 -15.69
CA LEU A 83 8.48 -1.48 -16.00
C LEU A 83 7.85 -2.30 -17.14
N LYS A 84 8.70 -2.72 -18.08
CA LYS A 84 8.34 -3.67 -19.13
C LYS A 84 8.43 -5.09 -18.58
N GLU A 85 7.66 -5.99 -19.17
CA GLU A 85 7.60 -7.41 -18.78
C GLU A 85 7.36 -7.58 -17.27
N SER A 86 6.34 -6.88 -16.78
CA SER A 86 6.06 -6.71 -15.36
C SER A 86 4.64 -7.13 -14.97
N TRP A 87 4.50 -7.60 -13.74
CA TRP A 87 3.24 -8.01 -13.09
C TRP A 87 3.16 -7.37 -11.71
N LEU A 88 2.27 -6.41 -11.57
CA LEU A 88 2.25 -5.42 -10.50
C LEU A 88 0.93 -5.51 -9.73
N LEU A 89 1.03 -5.46 -8.40
CA LEU A 89 -0.04 -5.10 -7.48
C LEU A 89 0.14 -3.65 -7.06
N CYS A 90 -0.85 -2.81 -7.35
CA CYS A 90 -0.92 -1.40 -6.98
C CYS A 90 -2.27 -1.16 -6.28
N GLY A 91 -2.22 -0.83 -4.99
CA GLY A 91 -3.41 -0.85 -4.13
C GLY A 91 -4.04 -2.24 -4.13
N ASP A 92 -5.30 -2.33 -4.54
CA ASP A 92 -6.06 -3.57 -4.71
C ASP A 92 -6.25 -3.99 -6.17
N TYR A 93 -5.42 -3.49 -7.09
CA TYR A 93 -5.58 -3.74 -8.52
C TYR A 93 -4.31 -4.29 -9.17
N LEU A 94 -4.50 -5.24 -10.07
CA LEU A 94 -3.43 -5.93 -10.79
C LEU A 94 -3.17 -5.27 -12.15
N TYR A 95 -1.90 -5.12 -12.48
CA TYR A 95 -1.44 -4.57 -13.74
C TYR A 95 -0.43 -5.51 -14.39
N LYS A 96 -0.52 -5.68 -15.72
CA LYS A 96 0.49 -6.37 -16.52
C LYS A 96 1.01 -5.40 -17.57
N ASN A 97 2.32 -5.13 -17.57
CA ASN A 97 2.96 -4.16 -18.47
C ASN A 97 2.27 -2.78 -18.44
N GLY A 98 1.93 -2.30 -17.24
CA GLY A 98 1.23 -1.02 -17.04
C GLY A 98 -0.25 -1.00 -17.44
N LYS A 99 -0.79 -2.10 -17.99
CA LYS A 99 -2.22 -2.23 -18.30
C LYS A 99 -2.95 -2.88 -17.14
N GLY A 100 -3.99 -2.22 -16.64
CA GLY A 100 -4.87 -2.76 -15.59
C GLY A 100 -5.60 -4.01 -16.07
N ILE A 101 -5.65 -5.02 -15.21
CA ILE A 101 -6.21 -6.35 -15.50
C ILE A 101 -7.48 -6.58 -14.68
N SER A 102 -7.37 -6.59 -13.35
CA SER A 102 -8.48 -6.92 -12.46
C SER A 102 -8.22 -6.47 -11.02
N ALA A 103 -9.27 -6.39 -10.22
CA ALA A 103 -9.14 -6.27 -8.77
C ALA A 103 -8.51 -7.52 -8.14
N TYR A 104 -7.98 -7.36 -6.94
CA TYR A 104 -7.31 -8.39 -6.15
C TYR A 104 -7.70 -8.29 -4.68
N SER A 105 -7.54 -9.39 -3.93
CA SER A 105 -8.01 -9.49 -2.55
C SER A 105 -7.11 -8.76 -1.54
N LEU A 106 -5.84 -8.51 -1.88
CA LEU A 106 -4.90 -7.73 -1.07
C LEU A 106 -4.90 -6.29 -1.52
N ASN A 107 -5.02 -5.34 -0.58
CA ASN A 107 -4.79 -3.93 -0.84
C ASN A 107 -3.45 -3.46 -0.23
N SER A 108 -2.45 -3.18 -1.06
CA SER A 108 -1.11 -2.76 -0.62
C SER A 108 -1.07 -1.35 -0.04
N ASP A 109 -2.12 -0.54 -0.21
CA ASP A 109 -2.22 0.81 0.35
C ASP A 109 -2.65 0.81 1.82
N THR A 110 -3.22 -0.29 2.32
CA THR A 110 -3.75 -0.38 3.69
C THR A 110 -2.72 -0.77 4.75
N VAL A 111 -1.49 -1.07 4.33
CA VAL A 111 -0.43 -1.56 5.23
C VAL A 111 -0.02 -0.53 6.28
N GLN A 112 0.38 -1.03 7.44
CA GLN A 112 0.88 -0.27 8.57
C GLN A 112 2.36 -0.60 8.84
N VAL A 113 3.03 0.26 9.61
CA VAL A 113 4.38 -0.06 10.11
C VAL A 113 4.33 -1.38 10.89
N GLY A 114 5.28 -2.27 10.59
CA GLY A 114 5.36 -3.62 11.12
C GLY A 114 4.67 -4.69 10.27
N ASP A 115 3.79 -4.31 9.33
CA ASP A 115 3.20 -5.28 8.40
C ASP A 115 4.26 -5.88 7.49
N LYS A 116 4.02 -7.15 7.12
CA LYS A 116 4.93 -7.93 6.29
C LYS A 116 4.27 -8.25 4.97
N LEU A 117 4.91 -7.84 3.89
CA LEU A 117 4.46 -8.13 2.53
C LEU A 117 5.35 -9.19 1.91
N GLY A 118 4.76 -10.12 1.17
CA GLY A 118 5.49 -11.20 0.53
C GLY A 118 5.17 -11.37 -0.95
N ILE A 119 6.17 -11.87 -1.69
CA ILE A 119 6.07 -12.23 -3.10
C ILE A 119 6.51 -13.69 -3.24
N MET A 120 5.71 -14.53 -3.90
CA MET A 120 6.07 -15.92 -4.17
C MET A 120 5.69 -16.30 -5.60
N ILE A 121 6.59 -17.03 -6.25
CA ILE A 121 6.27 -17.80 -7.45
C ILE A 121 5.98 -19.23 -7.02
N ALA A 122 4.75 -19.70 -7.21
CA ALA A 122 4.39 -21.09 -6.92
C ALA A 122 4.98 -22.04 -7.98
N SER A 123 4.98 -23.34 -7.68
CA SER A 123 5.54 -24.37 -8.56
C SER A 123 4.82 -24.50 -9.91
N ASP A 124 3.58 -24.02 -10.00
CA ASP A 124 2.77 -23.99 -11.23
C ASP A 124 2.92 -22.67 -12.01
N SER A 125 4.00 -21.92 -11.74
CA SER A 125 4.32 -20.64 -12.37
C SER A 125 3.24 -19.57 -12.17
N THR A 126 2.57 -19.60 -11.03
CA THR A 126 1.63 -18.57 -10.60
C THR A 126 2.28 -17.59 -9.61
N LEU A 127 1.92 -16.31 -9.71
CA LEU A 127 2.37 -15.27 -8.79
C LEU A 127 1.35 -15.11 -7.68
N HIS A 128 1.84 -15.12 -6.45
CA HIS A 128 1.06 -14.92 -5.23
C HIS A 128 1.66 -13.77 -4.42
N PHE A 129 0.79 -12.96 -3.82
CA PHE A 129 1.17 -11.93 -2.86
C PHE A 129 0.69 -12.30 -1.47
N TYR A 130 1.49 -11.98 -0.46
CA TYR A 130 1.24 -12.29 0.94
C TYR A 130 1.14 -11.03 1.78
N LEU A 131 0.27 -11.04 2.78
CA LEU A 131 0.23 -10.05 3.86
C LEU A 131 0.27 -10.77 5.20
N ASN A 132 1.24 -10.45 6.04
CA ASN A 132 1.43 -11.04 7.38
C ASN A 132 1.42 -12.58 7.38
N GLY A 133 2.01 -13.18 6.35
CA GLY A 133 2.10 -14.64 6.18
C GLY A 133 0.84 -15.29 5.56
N ILE A 134 -0.20 -14.52 5.28
CA ILE A 134 -1.44 -14.99 4.63
C ILE A 134 -1.29 -14.87 3.11
N ASP A 135 -1.52 -15.97 2.39
CA ASP A 135 -1.59 -15.99 0.93
C ASP A 135 -2.93 -15.39 0.46
N HIS A 136 -2.87 -14.41 -0.44
CA HIS A 136 -4.05 -13.76 -1.02
C HIS A 136 -4.52 -14.39 -2.34
N GLY A 137 -3.93 -15.52 -2.70
CA GLY A 137 -4.28 -16.33 -3.85
C GLY A 137 -3.51 -15.94 -5.11
N LYS A 138 -3.95 -16.52 -6.22
CA LYS A 138 -3.30 -16.32 -7.52
C LYS A 138 -3.57 -14.92 -8.05
N ALA A 139 -2.53 -14.12 -8.17
CA ALA A 139 -2.56 -12.83 -8.87
C ALA A 139 -2.40 -13.01 -10.39
N PHE A 140 -1.41 -13.81 -10.81
CA PHE A 140 -1.15 -14.07 -12.24
C PHE A 140 -0.72 -15.51 -12.47
N SER A 141 -0.85 -15.98 -13.71
CA SER A 141 -0.39 -17.29 -14.17
C SER A 141 0.59 -17.17 -15.32
N ASN A 142 1.28 -18.29 -15.62
CA ASN A 142 2.20 -18.42 -16.75
C ASN A 142 3.33 -17.38 -16.68
N LEU A 143 3.91 -17.18 -15.49
CA LEU A 143 5.10 -16.35 -15.37
C LEU A 143 6.32 -17.06 -15.98
N PRO A 144 7.26 -16.30 -16.55
CA PRO A 144 8.57 -16.82 -16.94
C PRO A 144 9.31 -17.44 -15.77
N GLU A 145 10.23 -18.37 -16.07
CA GLU A 145 11.01 -19.09 -15.06
C GLU A 145 11.93 -18.19 -14.24
N VAL A 146 12.48 -17.13 -14.87
CA VAL A 146 13.37 -16.17 -14.23
C VAL A 146 12.65 -14.84 -14.08
N VAL A 147 12.29 -14.51 -12.84
CA VAL A 147 11.69 -13.22 -12.47
C VAL A 147 12.33 -12.68 -11.20
N TYR A 148 12.43 -11.36 -11.11
CA TYR A 148 12.94 -10.63 -9.97
C TYR A 148 11.78 -9.98 -9.22
N GLY A 149 11.82 -10.02 -7.89
CA GLY A 149 10.87 -9.29 -7.06
C GLY A 149 11.16 -7.79 -7.14
N VAL A 150 10.10 -6.99 -7.10
CA VAL A 150 10.15 -5.53 -7.15
C VAL A 150 9.34 -4.98 -5.99
N VAL A 151 9.95 -4.06 -5.26
CA VAL A 151 9.28 -3.25 -4.23
C VAL A 151 9.42 -1.80 -4.65
N ASP A 152 8.30 -1.12 -4.84
CA ASP A 152 8.29 0.28 -5.24
C ASP A 152 7.74 1.12 -4.09
N LEU A 153 8.63 1.87 -3.45
CA LEU A 153 8.30 2.84 -2.40
C LEU A 153 7.67 4.08 -3.06
N TYR A 154 6.52 3.87 -3.71
CA TYR A 154 5.74 4.91 -4.36
C TYR A 154 4.54 5.27 -3.48
N GLY A 155 4.66 6.34 -2.68
CA GLY A 155 3.61 6.77 -1.76
C GLY A 155 4.05 6.86 -0.30
N ALA A 156 3.17 6.53 0.63
CA ALA A 156 3.34 6.70 2.07
C ALA A 156 4.49 5.85 2.61
N CYS A 157 4.69 4.63 2.13
CA CYS A 157 5.81 3.81 2.55
C CYS A 157 7.11 4.41 2.05
N CYS A 158 7.98 4.76 2.99
CA CYS A 158 9.28 5.34 2.72
C CYS A 158 10.43 4.44 3.18
N GLN A 159 10.17 3.38 3.96
CA GLN A 159 11.22 2.45 4.35
C GLN A 159 10.68 1.04 4.51
N VAL A 160 11.46 0.08 4.01
CA VAL A 160 11.22 -1.36 4.17
C VAL A 160 12.51 -2.12 4.45
N SER A 161 12.39 -3.26 5.14
CA SER A 161 13.50 -4.18 5.38
C SER A 161 13.16 -5.61 4.98
N ILE A 162 14.12 -6.30 4.37
CA ILE A 162 14.00 -7.71 4.01
C ILE A 162 14.04 -8.58 5.26
N ILE A 163 13.08 -9.49 5.38
CA ILE A 163 13.08 -10.50 6.44
C ILE A 163 13.82 -11.74 5.93
N ASN A 164 15.07 -11.87 6.36
CA ASN A 164 15.83 -13.10 6.17
C ASN A 164 15.54 -14.04 7.34
N LYS A 165 14.70 -15.06 7.11
CA LYS A 165 14.50 -16.14 8.08
C LYS A 165 15.79 -16.95 8.15
N ASP A 166 16.53 -16.84 9.24
CA ASP A 166 17.75 -17.62 9.45
C ASP A 166 17.40 -19.12 9.42
N CYS A 167 18.03 -19.87 8.51
CA CYS A 167 17.85 -21.33 8.40
C CYS A 167 18.44 -22.11 9.58
N ASN A 168 18.68 -21.49 10.74
CA ASN A 168 19.51 -22.04 11.82
C ASN A 168 18.89 -21.95 13.23
N SER A 169 17.57 -22.02 13.37
CA SER A 169 16.97 -22.46 14.64
C SER A 169 16.85 -23.98 14.64
N LYS A 170 17.85 -24.63 15.25
CA LYS A 170 17.81 -26.06 15.59
C LYS A 170 16.52 -26.37 16.36
N LYS A 171 15.86 -27.48 15.99
CA LYS A 171 14.91 -28.18 16.85
C LYS A 171 15.58 -28.43 18.20
N GLY A 172 15.11 -27.75 19.23
CA GLY A 172 15.46 -28.00 20.63
C GLY A 172 14.20 -28.42 21.37
N ASN A 173 14.32 -29.54 22.08
CA ASN A 173 13.26 -30.26 22.78
C ASN A 173 12.44 -29.42 23.75
N THR A 174 11.18 -29.86 23.90
CA THR A 174 10.31 -29.74 25.08
C THR A 174 11.05 -29.60 26.42
N GLU A 175 10.66 -28.60 27.22
CA GLU A 175 10.39 -28.80 28.65
C GLU A 175 9.25 -27.87 29.11
N ASN A 176 8.33 -28.47 29.86
CA ASN A 176 7.19 -27.86 30.54
C ASN A 176 7.63 -26.82 31.56
N ARG A 177 6.97 -25.65 31.60
CA ARG A 177 6.63 -24.99 32.86
C ARG A 177 5.26 -24.32 32.77
N GLU A 178 4.43 -24.72 33.71
CA GLU A 178 3.06 -24.28 33.93
C GLU A 178 3.01 -23.19 35.01
N PHE A 179 1.99 -22.32 34.88
CA PHE A 179 1.40 -21.37 35.85
C PHE A 179 2.20 -20.16 36.37
N ALA A 180 1.70 -18.96 36.04
CA ALA A 180 1.01 -18.12 37.03
C ALA A 180 0.14 -17.03 36.35
N THR A 181 -1.06 -16.89 36.90
CA THR A 181 -2.14 -15.95 36.58
C THR A 181 -1.80 -14.49 36.89
N GLY A 182 -2.31 -13.55 36.09
CA GLY A 182 -2.33 -12.13 36.42
C GLY A 182 -3.27 -11.36 35.49
N ALA A 183 -4.46 -11.03 35.98
CA ALA A 183 -5.46 -10.22 35.29
C ALA A 183 -5.00 -8.78 35.09
N GLY A 184 -5.25 -8.22 33.90
CA GLY A 184 -5.07 -6.81 33.59
C GLY A 184 -5.97 -6.45 32.41
N ALA A 185 -7.17 -5.98 32.72
CA ALA A 185 -8.18 -5.53 31.77
C ALA A 185 -7.71 -4.26 31.03
N GLY A 186 -7.88 -4.26 29.72
CA GLY A 186 -7.66 -3.13 28.83
C GLY A 186 -8.24 -3.44 27.47
N ALA A 187 -9.58 -3.45 27.37
CA ALA A 187 -10.30 -3.76 26.15
C ALA A 187 -9.93 -2.78 25.02
N GLN A 188 -9.29 -3.28 23.96
CA GLN A 188 -9.31 -2.63 22.66
C GLN A 188 -10.73 -2.75 22.10
N VAL A 189 -11.48 -1.64 22.14
CA VAL A 189 -12.74 -1.53 21.41
C VAL A 189 -12.42 -1.18 19.96
N ALA A 190 -12.42 -2.21 19.12
CA ALA A 190 -12.60 -2.06 17.69
C ALA A 190 -14.03 -1.54 17.42
N ILE A 191 -14.15 -0.45 16.67
CA ILE A 191 -15.37 -0.14 15.91
C ILE A 191 -14.96 0.05 14.46
N LYS A 192 -15.00 -1.03 13.68
CA LYS A 192 -15.27 -0.91 12.23
C LYS A 192 -16.75 -0.52 12.11
N LYS A 193 -17.07 0.77 12.01
CA LYS A 193 -18.38 1.16 11.49
C LYS A 193 -18.31 0.99 9.98
N ALA A 194 -19.00 -0.03 9.47
CA ALA A 194 -19.40 -0.04 8.07
C ALA A 194 -20.37 1.13 7.88
N HIS A 195 -19.87 2.28 7.44
CA HIS A 195 -20.73 3.40 7.07
C HIS A 195 -21.42 3.05 5.75
N ASN A 196 -22.62 2.50 5.84
CA ASN A 196 -23.54 2.41 4.72
C ASN A 196 -24.12 3.81 4.49
N PHE A 197 -23.44 4.62 3.66
CA PHE A 197 -24.07 5.81 3.10
C PHE A 197 -25.21 5.33 2.19
N SER A 198 -26.42 5.83 2.42
CA SER A 198 -27.58 5.53 1.59
C SER A 198 -28.11 6.82 0.99
N GLY A 199 -28.46 6.79 -0.30
CA GLY A 199 -29.02 7.94 -1.01
C GLY A 199 -28.02 8.68 -1.90
N ARG A 200 -28.54 9.59 -2.72
CA ARG A 200 -27.74 10.36 -3.68
C ARG A 200 -26.95 11.44 -2.94
N PRO A 201 -25.68 11.71 -3.32
CA PRO A 201 -24.90 12.75 -2.66
C PRO A 201 -25.57 14.12 -2.64
N ALA A 202 -26.37 14.46 -3.64
CA ALA A 202 -27.12 15.72 -3.67
C ALA A 202 -28.12 15.88 -2.50
N ASP A 203 -28.59 14.77 -1.92
CA ASP A 203 -29.59 14.75 -0.85
C ASP A 203 -28.95 14.65 0.55
N TRP A 204 -27.62 14.60 0.63
CA TRP A 204 -26.93 14.49 1.92
C TRP A 204 -27.06 15.77 2.73
N ASN A 205 -27.34 15.60 4.03
CA ASN A 205 -27.25 16.69 5.00
C ASN A 205 -25.78 16.88 5.45
N VAL A 206 -25.53 17.94 6.24
CA VAL A 206 -24.17 18.27 6.73
C VAL A 206 -23.55 17.12 7.54
N GLN A 207 -24.36 16.41 8.34
CA GLN A 207 -23.89 15.27 9.13
C GLN A 207 -23.43 14.11 8.25
N THR A 208 -24.20 13.78 7.20
CA THR A 208 -23.82 12.74 6.24
C THR A 208 -22.57 13.12 5.45
N VAL A 209 -22.39 14.39 5.10
CA VAL A 209 -21.14 14.89 4.50
C VAL A 209 -19.97 14.73 5.46
N CYS A 210 -20.13 15.09 6.75
CA CYS A 210 -19.09 14.92 7.75
C CYS A 210 -18.68 13.45 7.90
N GLU A 211 -19.65 12.54 7.98
CA GLU A 211 -19.40 11.09 8.04
C GLU A 211 -18.72 10.57 6.78
N PHE A 212 -19.08 11.09 5.61
CA PHE A 212 -18.43 10.76 4.35
C PHE A 212 -16.96 11.18 4.36
N ILE A 213 -16.67 12.44 4.71
CA ILE A 213 -15.30 12.95 4.81
C ILE A 213 -14.51 12.17 5.86
N GLU A 214 -15.09 11.91 7.04
CA GLU A 214 -14.45 11.14 8.11
C GLU A 214 -14.17 9.68 7.74
N SER A 215 -14.98 9.09 6.85
CA SER A 215 -14.75 7.73 6.36
C SER A 215 -13.53 7.60 5.44
N ILE A 216 -13.04 8.72 4.90
CA ILE A 216 -11.82 8.73 4.11
C ILE A 216 -10.63 8.73 5.09
N PRO A 217 -9.71 7.74 5.01
CA PRO A 217 -8.58 7.67 5.93
C PRO A 217 -7.76 8.97 5.94
N ASN A 218 -7.49 9.50 7.14
CA ASN A 218 -6.74 10.74 7.39
C ASN A 218 -7.48 12.06 7.11
N TYR A 219 -8.82 12.06 7.02
CA TYR A 219 -9.59 13.29 6.76
C TYR A 219 -10.26 13.87 8.00
N ALA A 220 -10.18 13.18 9.15
CA ALA A 220 -10.72 13.65 10.43
C ALA A 220 -10.34 15.11 10.79
N PRO A 221 -9.11 15.60 10.55
CA PRO A 221 -8.75 17.00 10.84
C PRO A 221 -9.54 18.04 10.02
N TYR A 222 -10.09 17.67 8.86
CA TYR A 222 -10.82 18.57 7.98
C TYR A 222 -12.33 18.57 8.25
N VAL A 223 -12.86 17.53 8.91
CA VAL A 223 -14.31 17.33 9.13
C VAL A 223 -14.95 18.52 9.84
N GLU A 224 -14.30 19.09 10.86
CA GLU A 224 -14.84 20.26 11.58
C GLU A 224 -15.05 21.46 10.66
N LYS A 225 -14.21 21.63 9.62
CA LYS A 225 -14.34 22.72 8.67
C LYS A 225 -15.54 22.52 7.73
N PHE A 226 -15.80 21.28 7.29
CA PHE A 226 -17.04 20.96 6.56
C PHE A 226 -18.29 21.19 7.43
N ARG A 227 -18.19 20.90 8.73
CA ARG A 227 -19.27 21.14 9.68
C ARG A 227 -19.52 22.62 9.92
N SER A 228 -18.47 23.42 10.16
CA SER A 228 -18.57 24.85 10.45
C SER A 228 -19.10 25.64 9.26
N GLU A 229 -18.67 25.28 8.05
CA GLU A 229 -19.14 25.88 6.80
C GLU A 229 -20.51 25.36 6.34
N GLN A 230 -21.15 24.50 7.14
CA GLN A 230 -22.46 23.91 6.86
C GLN A 230 -22.56 23.25 5.46
N VAL A 231 -21.50 22.55 5.05
CA VAL A 231 -21.42 21.92 3.73
C VAL A 231 -22.36 20.73 3.68
N ASN A 232 -23.48 20.89 2.98
CA ASN A 232 -24.38 19.80 2.63
C ASN A 232 -23.94 19.11 1.32
N GLY A 233 -24.63 18.05 0.94
CA GLY A 233 -24.29 17.24 -0.23
C GLY A 233 -24.30 17.98 -1.57
N ALA A 234 -25.28 18.85 -1.77
CA ALA A 234 -25.34 19.70 -2.96
C ALA A 234 -24.16 20.70 -3.03
N ALA A 235 -23.78 21.29 -1.89
CA ALA A 235 -22.61 22.14 -1.79
C ALA A 235 -21.32 21.34 -2.05
N LEU A 236 -21.19 20.14 -1.48
CA LEU A 236 -20.04 19.26 -1.69
C LEU A 236 -19.84 18.90 -3.17
N LEU A 237 -20.92 18.66 -3.92
CA LEU A 237 -20.87 18.40 -5.36
C LEU A 237 -20.47 19.62 -6.20
N ALA A 238 -20.68 20.82 -5.69
CA ALA A 238 -20.32 22.07 -6.36
C ALA A 238 -18.85 22.45 -6.12
N LEU A 239 -18.20 21.90 -5.09
CA LEU A 239 -16.79 22.16 -4.78
C LEU A 239 -15.87 21.44 -5.75
N ASP A 240 -14.88 22.16 -6.26
CA ASP A 240 -13.77 21.60 -7.01
C ASP A 240 -12.50 21.46 -6.15
N LYS A 241 -11.45 20.87 -6.74
CA LYS A 241 -10.15 20.67 -6.06
C LYS A 241 -9.44 21.97 -5.66
N LYS A 242 -9.74 23.10 -6.32
CA LYS A 242 -9.22 24.42 -5.95
C LYS A 242 -10.00 24.95 -4.76
N ASP A 243 -11.32 24.81 -4.74
CA ASP A 243 -12.14 25.23 -3.61
C ASP A 243 -11.74 24.50 -2.32
N LEU A 244 -11.52 23.19 -2.41
CA LEU A 244 -11.02 22.38 -1.30
C LEU A 244 -9.62 22.79 -0.84
N LYS A 245 -8.78 23.29 -1.76
CA LYS A 245 -7.44 23.77 -1.41
C LYS A 245 -7.47 25.14 -0.75
N GLU A 246 -8.25 26.07 -1.31
CA GLU A 246 -8.27 27.48 -0.91
C GLU A 246 -9.17 27.71 0.29
N PHE A 247 -10.40 27.17 0.29
CA PHE A 247 -11.35 27.36 1.38
C PHE A 247 -11.15 26.35 2.50
N PHE A 248 -10.81 25.10 2.20
CA PHE A 248 -10.66 24.05 3.20
C PHE A 248 -9.21 23.82 3.65
N GLU A 249 -8.27 24.61 3.12
CA GLU A 249 -6.82 24.52 3.43
C GLU A 249 -6.27 23.10 3.23
N MET A 250 -6.86 22.34 2.31
CA MET A 250 -6.46 20.97 2.05
C MET A 250 -5.25 20.95 1.10
N PRO A 251 -4.24 20.12 1.35
CA PRO A 251 -3.25 19.79 0.33
C PRO A 251 -3.94 19.33 -0.97
N LEU A 252 -3.40 19.71 -2.12
CA LEU A 252 -4.01 19.41 -3.43
C LEU A 252 -4.30 17.91 -3.61
N GLY A 253 -3.43 17.03 -3.10
CA GLY A 253 -3.65 15.59 -3.13
C GLY A 253 -4.91 15.16 -2.36
N LEU A 254 -5.17 15.77 -1.20
CA LEU A 254 -6.37 15.47 -0.41
C LEU A 254 -7.63 16.04 -1.06
N ALA A 255 -7.54 17.26 -1.60
CA ALA A 255 -8.63 17.88 -2.36
C ALA A 255 -9.06 17.00 -3.56
N VAL A 256 -8.09 16.52 -4.35
CA VAL A 256 -8.36 15.60 -5.47
C VAL A 256 -9.02 14.31 -5.01
N ASN A 257 -8.61 13.79 -3.85
CA ASN A 257 -9.13 12.54 -3.30
C ASN A 257 -10.58 12.65 -2.80
N VAL A 258 -11.00 13.77 -2.22
CA VAL A 258 -12.43 14.00 -1.91
C VAL A 258 -13.25 13.89 -3.19
N CYS A 259 -12.83 14.59 -4.25
CA CYS A 259 -13.52 14.54 -5.55
C CYS A 259 -13.55 13.12 -6.14
N LEU A 260 -12.47 12.35 -6.01
CA LEU A 260 -12.41 10.97 -6.51
C LEU A 260 -13.29 10.01 -5.69
N HIS A 261 -13.30 10.12 -4.37
CA HIS A 261 -14.17 9.30 -3.51
C HIS A 261 -15.64 9.60 -3.79
N LEU A 262 -15.99 10.88 -3.98
CA LEU A 262 -17.34 11.31 -4.31
C LEU A 262 -17.79 10.74 -5.66
N LYS A 263 -16.94 10.82 -6.68
CA LYS A 263 -17.21 10.23 -8.01
C LYS A 263 -17.38 8.71 -7.95
N LYS A 264 -16.49 8.00 -7.24
CA LYS A 264 -16.60 6.54 -7.04
C LYS A 264 -17.92 6.18 -6.34
N TYR A 265 -18.34 6.99 -5.37
CA TYR A 265 -19.62 6.79 -4.70
C TYR A 265 -20.80 7.03 -5.65
N GLU A 266 -20.78 8.10 -6.45
CA GLU A 266 -21.81 8.37 -7.45
C GLU A 266 -21.92 7.25 -8.50
N GLU A 267 -20.79 6.68 -8.94
CA GLU A 267 -20.76 5.56 -9.89
C GLU A 267 -21.37 4.28 -9.31
N LYS A 268 -21.18 4.03 -8.01
CA LYS A 268 -21.69 2.85 -7.32
C LYS A 268 -23.20 2.93 -7.00
N ASN A 269 -23.76 4.14 -6.95
CA ASN A 269 -25.15 4.40 -6.50
C ASN A 269 -26.03 5.03 -7.60
N LYS A 270 -25.62 4.92 -8.86
CA LYS A 270 -26.46 5.15 -10.05
C LYS A 270 -27.22 3.90 -10.43
#